data_AF-A0A351ETP6-F1
#
_entry.id   AF-A0A351ETP6-F1
#
_cell.length_a   1.000
_cell.length_b   1.000
_cell.length_c   1.000
_cell.angle_alpha   90.00
_cell.angle_beta   90.00
_cell.angle_gamma   90.00
#
_symmetry.space_group_name_H-M   'P 1'
#
loop_
_entity.id
_entity.type
_entity.pdbx_description
1 polymer ?
#
loop_
_entity_poly.entity_id
_entity_poly.type
_entity_poly.pdbx_seq_one_letter_code
_entity_poly.pdbx_strand_id
1 'polypeptide(L)'
;IILSKRWTAPAAVQAGFVESAVPLEDLRKAAMTRAIELAPLAAHRKNFGWQKEAIYGENAALNTPHGAAHMLKNMSDFVSAH
;
A
#
# COMPACT_ATOMS: atom_id res chain seq x y z
N ILE A 1 23.02 15.49 1.71
CA ILE A 1 22.26 14.43 1.00
C ILE A 1 20.79 14.81 1.08
N ILE A 2 20.13 15.13 -0.03
CA ILE A 2 18.67 15.32 -0.02
C ILE A 2 18.06 13.91 0.00
N LEU A 3 17.55 13.50 1.16
CA LEU A 3 16.98 12.17 1.38
C LEU A 3 15.53 12.04 0.87
N SER A 4 14.97 13.09 0.28
CA SER A 4 13.55 13.15 -0.12
C SER A 4 13.42 13.23 -1.64
N LYS A 5 13.07 12.10 -2.28
CA LYS A 5 12.74 12.04 -3.70
C LYS A 5 11.33 12.63 -3.93
N ARG A 6 11.19 13.55 -4.88
CA ARG A 6 9.88 13.99 -5.39
C ARG A 6 9.38 12.99 -6.43
N TRP A 7 8.08 12.67 -6.39
CA TRP A 7 7.46 11.71 -7.29
C TRP A 7 6.38 12.37 -8.12
N THR A 8 6.40 12.13 -9.43
CA THR A 8 5.24 12.39 -10.29
C THR A 8 4.23 11.26 -10.11
N ALA A 9 2.95 11.52 -10.38
CA ALA A 9 1.91 10.49 -10.23
C ALA A 9 2.22 9.22 -11.05
N PRO A 10 2.68 9.30 -12.33
CA PRO A 10 3.05 8.09 -13.08
C PRO A 10 4.24 7.33 -12.47
N ALA A 11 5.26 8.04 -11.96
CA ALA A 11 6.41 7.40 -11.33
C ALA A 11 6.03 6.70 -10.02
N ALA A 12 5.10 7.29 -9.25
CA ALA A 12 4.59 6.69 -8.02
C ALA A 12 3.76 5.42 -8.27
N VAL A 13 2.98 5.40 -9.36
CA VAL A 13 2.25 4.21 -9.82
C VAL A 13 3.23 3.11 -10.22
N GLN A 14 4.25 3.45 -11.02
CA GLN A 14 5.27 2.48 -11.43
C GLN A 14 6.04 1.89 -10.24
N ALA A 15 6.28 2.68 -9.20
CA ALA A 15 6.91 2.23 -7.96
C ALA A 15 5.97 1.45 -7.02
N GLY A 16 4.67 1.36 -7.34
CA GLY A 16 3.73 0.49 -6.66
C GLY A 16 3.16 1.00 -5.33
N PHE A 17 3.42 2.25 -4.94
CA PHE A 17 2.86 2.84 -3.72
C PHE A 17 1.67 3.79 -3.97
N VAL A 18 1.33 4.04 -5.24
CA VAL A 18 0.09 4.68 -5.68
C VAL A 18 -0.64 3.71 -6.60
N GLU A 19 -1.95 3.58 -6.40
CA GLU A 19 -2.78 2.64 -7.17
C GLU A 19 -2.99 3.06 -8.63
N SER A 20 -3.32 4.34 -8.87
CA SER A 20 -3.54 4.88 -10.22
C SER A 20 -3.25 6.37 -10.30
N ALA A 21 -2.95 6.85 -11.50
CA ALA A 21 -2.76 8.26 -11.82
C ALA A 21 -3.82 8.69 -12.83
N VAL A 22 -4.60 9.71 -12.47
CA VAL A 22 -5.69 10.25 -13.29
C VAL A 22 -5.62 11.78 -13.32
N PRO A 23 -6.19 12.45 -14.34
CA PRO A 23 -6.35 13.90 -14.33
C PRO A 23 -7.13 14.38 -13.09
N LEU A 24 -6.84 15.60 -12.64
CA LEU A 24 -7.43 16.15 -11.42
C LEU A 24 -8.96 16.28 -11.54
N GLU A 25 -9.44 16.69 -12.70
CA GLU A 25 -10.86 16.78 -13.02
C GLU A 25 -11.61 15.45 -12.88
N ASP A 26 -10.91 14.32 -13.11
CA ASP A 26 -11.46 12.97 -13.08
C ASP A 26 -11.28 12.27 -11.73
N LEU A 27 -10.45 12.82 -10.83
CA LEU A 27 -10.05 12.18 -9.58
C LEU A 27 -11.24 11.71 -8.75
N ARG A 28 -12.24 12.57 -8.57
CA ARG A 28 -13.44 12.25 -7.79
C ARG A 28 -14.24 11.11 -8.43
N LYS A 29 -14.39 11.15 -9.75
CA LYS A 29 -15.14 10.12 -10.49
C LYS A 29 -14.42 8.77 -10.38
N ALA A 30 -13.12 8.74 -10.64
CA ALA A 30 -12.30 7.54 -10.54
C ALA A 30 -12.30 6.95 -9.13
N ALA A 31 -12.13 7.79 -8.10
CA ALA A 31 -12.17 7.36 -6.70
C ALA A 31 -13.53 6.77 -6.31
N MET A 32 -14.64 7.33 -6.81
CA MET A 32 -15.96 6.81 -6.51
C MET A 32 -16.28 5.51 -7.23
N THR A 33 -15.89 5.38 -8.49
CA THR A 33 -15.95 4.09 -9.20
C THR A 33 -15.17 3.03 -8.44
N ARG A 34 -13.94 3.33 -8.02
CA ARG A 34 -13.10 2.40 -7.26
C ARG A 34 -13.73 2.02 -5.91
N ALA A 35 -14.36 2.97 -5.22
CA ALA A 35 -15.05 2.70 -3.96
C ALA A 35 -16.25 1.75 -4.15
N ILE A 36 -17.01 1.92 -5.23
CA ILE A 36 -18.14 1.02 -5.57
C ILE A 36 -17.63 -0.39 -5.87
N GLU A 37 -16.54 -0.53 -6.63
CA GLU A 37 -15.91 -1.83 -6.90
C GLU A 37 -15.46 -2.55 -5.62
N LEU A 38 -14.97 -1.80 -4.64
CA LEU A 38 -14.49 -2.34 -3.36
C LEU A 38 -15.60 -2.51 -2.31
N ALA A 39 -16.78 -1.93 -2.52
CA ALA A 39 -17.90 -1.99 -1.57
C ALA A 39 -18.32 -3.43 -1.19
N PRO A 40 -18.33 -4.42 -2.10
CA PRO A 40 -18.64 -5.81 -1.75
C PRO A 40 -17.68 -6.41 -0.73
N LEU A 41 -16.39 -6.03 -0.72
CA LEU A 41 -15.43 -6.49 0.29
C LEU A 41 -15.86 -6.05 1.70
N ALA A 42 -16.44 -4.85 1.80
CA ALA A 42 -16.94 -4.31 3.04
C ALA A 42 -18.33 -4.86 3.46
N ALA A 43 -19.00 -5.65 2.61
CA ALA A 43 -20.28 -6.28 2.95
C ALA A 43 -20.13 -7.26 4.13
N HIS A 44 -18.98 -7.93 4.24
CA HIS A 44 -18.62 -8.75 5.39
C HIS A 44 -17.57 -8.04 6.26
N ARG A 45 -17.99 -6.99 6.98
CA ARG A 45 -17.13 -6.14 7.82
C ARG A 45 -16.21 -6.92 8.76
N LYS A 46 -16.70 -8.02 9.35
CA LYS A 46 -15.90 -8.90 10.21
C LYS A 46 -14.75 -9.58 9.45
N ASN A 47 -15.03 -10.13 8.28
CA ASN A 47 -14.03 -10.80 7.45
C ASN A 47 -13.00 -9.80 6.90
N PHE A 48 -13.48 -8.67 6.37
CA PHE A 48 -12.61 -7.62 5.85
C PHE A 48 -11.74 -7.00 6.95
N GLY A 49 -12.28 -6.84 8.16
CA GLY A 49 -11.51 -6.43 9.34
C GLY A 49 -10.42 -7.44 9.69
N TRP A 50 -10.76 -8.73 9.74
CA TRP A 50 -9.77 -9.79 10.00
C TRP A 50 -8.67 -9.85 8.93
N GLN A 51 -9.00 -9.69 7.64
CA GLN A 51 -8.01 -9.62 6.56
C GLN A 51 -7.05 -8.44 6.73
N LYS A 52 -7.57 -7.27 7.14
CA LYS A 52 -6.73 -6.12 7.45
C LYS A 52 -5.85 -6.37 8.67
N GLU A 53 -6.40 -6.98 9.72
CA GLU A 53 -5.64 -7.33 10.93
C GLU A 53 -4.51 -8.33 10.62
N ALA A 54 -4.75 -9.31 9.74
CA ALA A 54 -3.71 -10.24 9.31
C ALA A 54 -2.55 -9.57 8.56
N ILE A 55 -2.82 -8.47 7.86
CA ILE A 55 -1.82 -7.75 7.05
C ILE A 55 -1.17 -6.60 7.81
N TYR A 56 -1.91 -5.90 8.68
CA TYR A 56 -1.47 -4.65 9.31
C TYR A 56 -1.62 -4.62 10.84
N GLY A 57 -2.21 -5.65 11.44
CA GLY A 57 -2.39 -5.80 12.87
C GLY A 57 -1.11 -6.04 13.65
N GLU A 58 -1.25 -6.23 14.96
CA GLU A 58 -0.12 -6.38 15.90
C GLU A 58 0.80 -7.55 15.50
N ASN A 59 0.21 -8.68 15.11
CA ASN A 59 0.91 -9.89 14.67
C ASN A 59 0.90 -10.05 13.13
N ALA A 60 0.83 -8.94 12.40
CA ALA A 60 0.75 -8.94 10.96
C ALA A 60 1.89 -9.71 10.28
N ALA A 61 1.55 -10.42 9.20
CA ALA A 61 2.55 -11.09 8.36
C ALA A 61 3.64 -10.12 7.86
N LEU A 62 3.28 -8.85 7.60
CA LEU A 62 4.22 -7.80 7.19
C LEU A 62 5.26 -7.44 8.25
N ASN A 63 4.97 -7.65 9.54
CA ASN A 63 5.84 -7.32 10.67
C ASN A 63 6.72 -8.48 11.12
N THR A 64 6.52 -9.69 10.59
CA THR A 64 7.38 -10.86 10.88
C THR A 64 8.82 -10.61 10.39
N PRO A 65 9.83 -11.37 10.85
CA PRO A 65 11.23 -11.15 10.44
C PRO A 65 11.49 -11.14 8.92
N HIS A 66 10.66 -11.86 8.16
CA HIS A 66 10.69 -11.92 6.68
C HIS A 66 9.58 -11.09 6.02
N GLY A 67 8.82 -10.33 6.80
CA GLY A 67 7.75 -9.47 6.31
C GLY A 67 8.30 -8.16 5.76
N ALA A 68 7.61 -7.62 4.74
CA ALA A 68 8.08 -6.42 4.04
C ALA A 68 8.25 -5.20 4.96
N ALA A 69 7.38 -5.01 5.97
CA ALA A 69 7.50 -3.87 6.89
C ALA A 69 8.71 -4.02 7.82
N HIS A 70 9.04 -5.24 8.26
CA HIS A 70 10.24 -5.51 9.03
C HIS A 70 11.51 -5.29 8.19
N MET A 71 11.55 -5.80 6.97
CA MET A 71 12.71 -5.65 6.07
C MET A 71 12.95 -4.18 5.69
N LEU A 72 11.89 -3.41 5.44
CA LEU A 72 12.00 -1.97 5.14
C LEU A 72 12.51 -1.16 6.34
N LYS A 73 12.10 -1.50 7.57
CA LYS A 73 12.59 -0.84 8.79
C LYS A 73 14.05 -1.18 9.09
N ASN A 74 14.44 -2.43 8.84
CA ASN A 74 15.78 -2.95 9.11
C ASN A 74 16.60 -3.09 7.82
N MET A 75 16.42 -2.14 6.90
CA MET A 75 16.96 -2.24 5.53
C MET A 75 18.47 -2.50 5.51
N SER A 76 19.24 -1.97 6.47
CA SER A 76 20.68 -2.23 6.63
C SER A 76 21.04 -3.72 6.63
N ASP A 77 20.16 -4.55 7.17
CA ASP A 77 20.40 -5.98 7.40
C ASP A 77 20.10 -6.80 6.13
N PHE A 78 19.46 -6.19 5.14
CA PHE A 78 18.99 -6.83 3.90
C PHE A 78 19.60 -6.25 2.62
N VAL A 79 20.34 -5.14 2.71
CA VAL A 79 20.97 -4.47 1.56
C VAL A 79 22.18 -5.25 1.01
N SER A 80 22.76 -6.19 1.75
CA SER A 80 23.97 -6.92 1.34
C SER A 80 23.74 -8.15 0.44
N ALA A 81 22.57 -8.34 -0.15
CA ALA A 81 22.26 -9.51 -0.97
C ALA A 81 22.27 -9.29 -2.49
N HIS A 82 22.76 -8.15 -2.99
CA HIS A 82 22.93 -7.88 -4.43
C HIS A 82 24.35 -7.38 -4.73
#